data_AF-A0A972Y2T6-F1
#
_entry.id   AF-A0A972Y2T6-F1
#
_cell.length_a   1.000
_cell.length_b   1.000
_cell.length_c   1.000
_cell.angle_alpha   90.00
_cell.angle_beta   90.00
_cell.angle_gamma   90.00
#
_symmetry.space_group_name_H-M   'P 1'
#
loop_
_entity.id
_entity.type
_entity.pdbx_description
1 polymer ?
#
loop_
_entity_poly.entity_id
_entity_poly.type
_entity_poly.pdbx_seq_one_letter_code
_entity_poly.pdbx_strand_id
1 'polypeptide(L)' 'MKAFYILILAIILSFSISSCATRTRVVTKPAPSVTVVKVAPKKHRIVTVRGKRYYYWNGRHYRKTRRGYVYVRI' A
#
# COMPACT_ATOMS: atom_id res chain seq x y z
N MET A 1 -21.51 55.33 3.94
CA MET A 1 -22.03 54.45 2.87
C MET A 1 -20.92 53.78 2.05
N LYS A 2 -20.00 54.52 1.43
CA LYS A 2 -18.89 53.95 0.63
C LYS A 2 -17.98 52.96 1.38
N ALA A 3 -17.64 53.24 2.64
CA ALA A 3 -16.82 52.35 3.48
C ALA A 3 -17.47 50.99 3.79
N PHE A 4 -18.80 50.93 3.80
CA PHE A 4 -19.55 49.70 4.06
C PHE A 4 -19.47 48.73 2.88
N TYR A 5 -19.56 49.25 1.64
CA TYR A 5 -19.39 48.46 0.42
C TYR A 5 -17.98 47.91 0.25
N ILE A 6 -16.96 48.64 0.71
CA ILE A 6 -15.55 48.19 0.66
C ILE A 6 -15.34 47.00 1.61
N LEU A 7 -15.93 47.05 2.81
CA LEU A 7 -15.88 45.97 3.79
C LEU A 7 -16.54 44.68 3.26
N ILE A 8 -17.69 44.79 2.61
CA ILE A 8 -18.39 43.65 2.01
C ILE A 8 -17.56 43.01 0.89
N LEU A 9 -16.95 43.82 0.02
CA LEU A 9 -16.12 43.33 -1.09
C LEU A 9 -14.89 42.54 -0.58
N ALA A 10 -14.26 43.00 0.50
CA ALA A 10 -13.09 42.35 1.09
C ALA A 10 -13.41 40.98 1.70
N ILE A 11 -14.60 40.83 2.30
CA ILE A 11 -15.06 39.56 2.90
C ILE A 11 -15.35 38.53 1.81
N ILE A 12 -15.92 38.94 0.67
CA ILE A 12 -16.21 38.04 -0.45
C ILE A 12 -14.91 37.54 -1.09
N LEU A 13 -13.91 38.43 -1.25
CA LEU A 13 -12.63 38.09 -1.87
C LEU A 13 -11.80 37.10 -1.05
N SER A 14 -11.90 37.16 0.28
CA SER A 14 -11.16 36.27 1.19
C SER A 14 -11.72 34.85 1.22
N PHE A 15 -13.01 34.66 0.92
CA PHE A 15 -13.64 33.33 0.85
C PHE A 15 -13.17 32.50 -0.35
N SER A 16 -12.71 33.14 -1.44
CA SER A 16 -12.27 32.44 -2.65
C SER A 16 -10.92 31.74 -2.56
N ILE A 17 -10.11 32.04 -1.53
CA ILE A 17 -8.73 31.54 -1.40
C ILE A 17 -8.68 30.19 -0.65
N SER A 18 -9.77 29.76 -0.02
CA SER A 18 -9.78 28.55 0.84
C SER A 18 -9.98 27.22 0.09
N SER A 19 -10.03 27.21 -1.25
CA SER A 19 -10.34 26.01 -2.05
C SER A 19 -9.10 25.27 -2.60
N CYS A 20 -7.97 25.30 -1.88
CA CYS A 20 -6.82 24.43 -2.18
C CYS A 20 -6.89 23.11 -1.41
N ALA A 21 -7.96 22.33 -1.61
CA ALA A 21 -7.98 20.95 -1.14
C ALA A 21 -7.05 20.10 -2.02
N THR A 22 -5.82 19.88 -1.58
CA THR A 22 -4.86 19.01 -2.27
C THR A 22 -5.38 17.57 -2.28
N ARG A 23 -5.96 17.16 -3.41
CA ARG A 23 -6.48 15.81 -3.63
C ARG A 23 -5.28 14.84 -3.72
N THR A 24 -4.84 14.31 -2.59
CA THR A 24 -3.76 13.30 -2.57
C THR A 24 -4.30 12.01 -3.19
N ARG A 25 -4.01 11.80 -4.48
CA ARG A 25 -4.28 10.54 -5.16
C ARG A 25 -3.41 9.47 -4.51
N VAL A 26 -4.03 8.56 -3.77
CA VAL A 26 -3.36 7.37 -3.25
C VAL A 26 -2.91 6.54 -4.46
N VAL A 27 -1.62 6.62 -4.79
CA VAL A 27 -1.03 5.77 -5.83
C VAL A 27 -0.88 4.37 -5.24
N THR A 28 -1.85 3.50 -5.52
CA THR A 28 -1.72 2.07 -5.26
C THR A 28 -0.63 1.53 -6.17
N LYS A 29 0.54 1.22 -5.59
CA LYS A 29 1.61 0.55 -6.34
C LYS A 29 1.04 -0.78 -6.87
N PRO A 30 1.27 -1.13 -8.16
CA PRO A 30 0.85 -2.41 -8.69
C PRO A 30 1.48 -3.53 -7.85
N ALA A 31 0.69 -4.56 -7.56
CA ALA A 31 1.17 -5.70 -6.80
C ALA A 31 2.39 -6.30 -7.53
N PRO A 32 3.49 -6.61 -6.83
CA PRO A 32 4.64 -7.23 -7.46
C PRO A 32 4.20 -8.53 -8.13
N SER A 33 4.72 -8.83 -9.32
CA SER A 33 4.49 -10.11 -9.98
C SER A 33 5.10 -11.20 -9.09
N VAL A 34 4.25 -11.95 -8.40
CA VAL A 34 4.66 -13.00 -7.49
C VAL A 34 4.62 -14.34 -8.21
N THR A 35 5.77 -15.00 -8.34
CA THR A 35 5.81 -16.38 -8.83
C THR A 35 5.18 -17.31 -7.80
N VAL A 36 4.05 -17.93 -8.17
CA VAL A 36 3.34 -18.90 -7.33
C VAL A 36 3.78 -20.31 -7.71
N VAL A 37 4.36 -21.02 -6.75
CA VAL A 37 4.70 -22.44 -6.89
C VAL A 37 3.48 -23.26 -6.46
N LYS A 38 2.86 -23.99 -7.39
CA LYS A 38 1.63 -24.76 -7.09
C LYS A 38 1.88 -25.94 -6.14
N VAL A 39 2.98 -26.66 -6.35
CA VAL A 39 3.31 -27.89 -5.62
C VAL A 39 4.66 -27.74 -4.94
N ALA A 40 4.72 -27.99 -3.63
CA ALA A 40 5.99 -27.98 -2.90
C ALA A 40 6.82 -29.24 -3.23
N PRO A 41 8.15 -29.14 -3.28
CA PRO A 41 9.01 -30.30 -3.46
C PRO A 41 8.85 -31.32 -2.34
N LYS A 42 9.06 -32.62 -2.64
CA LYS A 42 8.93 -33.70 -1.64
C LYS A 42 9.83 -33.51 -0.41
N LYS A 43 11.06 -33.02 -0.59
CA LYS A 43 12.08 -32.84 0.47
C LYS A 43 12.18 -31.40 0.98
N HIS A 44 11.05 -30.69 1.08
CA HIS A 44 11.05 -29.35 1.68
C HIS A 44 11.17 -29.45 3.22
N ARG A 45 11.76 -28.42 3.84
CA ARG A 45 11.82 -28.30 5.30
C ARG A 45 10.91 -27.17 5.78
N ILE A 46 10.37 -27.31 6.98
CA ILE A 46 9.55 -26.28 7.61
C ILE A 46 10.42 -25.55 8.62
N VAL A 47 10.48 -24.23 8.53
CA VAL A 47 11.27 -23.37 9.42
C VAL A 47 10.39 -22.31 10.05
N THR A 48 10.64 -21.99 11.32
CA THR A 48 9.93 -20.93 12.02
C THR A 48 10.85 -19.73 12.18
N VAL A 49 10.44 -18.58 11.66
CA VAL A 49 11.20 -17.32 11.75
C VAL A 49 10.29 -16.29 12.40
N ARG A 50 10.70 -15.74 13.56
CA ARG A 50 9.92 -14.77 14.35
C ARG A 50 8.48 -15.26 14.64
N GLY A 51 8.35 -16.53 15.04
CA GLY A 51 7.05 -17.16 15.35
C GLY A 51 6.17 -17.48 14.13
N LYS A 52 6.62 -17.19 12.90
CA LYS A 52 5.88 -17.49 11.66
C LYS A 52 6.48 -18.70 10.96
N ARG A 53 5.62 -19.60 10.50
CA ARG A 53 6.01 -20.81 9.77
C ARG A 53 6.24 -20.52 8.29
N TYR A 54 7.42 -20.90 7.80
CA TYR A 54 7.85 -20.82 6.41
C TYR A 54 8.25 -22.21 5.89
N TYR A 55 8.12 -22.39 4.59
CA TYR A 55 8.53 -23.60 3.88
C TYR A 55 9.80 -23.27 3.13
N TYR A 56 10.86 -24.04 3.34
CA TYR A 56 12.17 -23.78 2.77
C TYR A 56 12.59 -24.90 1.84
N TRP A 57 13.05 -24.51 0.66
CA TRP A 57 13.70 -25.38 -0.31
C TRP A 57 14.58 -24.53 -1.23
N ASN A 58 15.60 -25.14 -1.84
CA ASN A 58 16.50 -24.48 -2.80
C ASN A 58 17.06 -23.12 -2.34
N GLY A 59 17.41 -22.98 -1.05
CA GLY A 59 17.96 -21.72 -0.53
C GLY A 59 16.92 -20.64 -0.24
N ARG A 60 15.63 -20.89 -0.47
CA ARG A 60 14.57 -19.88 -0.49
C ARG A 60 13.48 -20.17 0.51
N HIS A 61 12.88 -19.11 1.05
CA HIS A 61 11.74 -19.19 1.96
C HIS A 61 10.44 -18.94 1.22
N TYR A 62 9.42 -19.69 1.59
CA TYR A 62 8.11 -19.61 0.97
C TYR A 62 7.01 -19.60 2.00
N ARG A 63 5.95 -18.85 1.70
CA ARG A 63 4.72 -18.80 2.49
C ARG A 63 3.61 -19.54 1.76
N LYS A 64 2.89 -20.39 2.48
CA LYS A 64 1.69 -21.06 1.96
C LYS A 64 0.55 -20.06 1.82
N THR A 65 -0.15 -20.11 0.68
CA THR A 65 -1.32 -19.32 0.32
C THR A 65 -2.42 -20.25 -0.21
N ARG A 66 -3.63 -19.72 -0.45
CA ARG A 66 -4.73 -20.50 -1.04
C ARG A 66 -4.40 -21.05 -2.45
N ARG A 67 -3.51 -20.38 -3.19
CA ARG A 67 -3.17 -20.73 -4.58
C ARG A 67 -1.87 -21.54 -4.72
N GLY A 68 -1.16 -21.80 -3.62
CA GLY A 68 0.15 -22.45 -3.62
C GLY A 68 1.13 -21.75 -2.70
N TYR A 69 2.41 -21.75 -3.05
CA TYR A 69 3.49 -21.20 -2.24
C TYR A 69 4.11 -19.99 -2.92
N VAL A 70 4.33 -18.94 -2.13
CA VAL A 70 4.87 -17.65 -2.58
C VAL A 70 6.26 -17.48 -2.00
N TYR A 71 7.23 -17.13 -2.84
CA TYR A 71 8.57 -16.76 -2.37
C TYR A 71 8.50 -15.50 -1.48
N VAL A 72 9.18 -15.56 -0.35
CA VAL A 72 9.29 -14.44 0.59
C VAL A 72 10.76 -14.21 0.89
N ARG A 73 11.20 -12.96 0.73
CA ARG A 73 12.47 -12.50 1.27
C ARG A 73 12.23 -12.15 2.74
N ILE A 74 12.74 -12.99 3.63
CA ILE A 74 12.78 -12.75 5.08
C ILE A 74 14.15 -12.23 5.51
#